data_AF-A0A6A6JXQ0-F1
#
_entry.id   AF-A0A6A6JXQ0-F1
#
_cell.length_a   1.000
_cell.length_b   1.000
_cell.length_c   1.000
_cell.angle_alpha   90.00
_cell.angle_beta   90.00
_cell.angle_gamma   90.00
#
_symmetry.space_group_name_H-M   'P 1'
#
loop_
_entity.id
_entity.type
_entity.pdbx_description
1 polymer ?
#
loop_
_entity_poly.entity_id
_entity_poly.type
_entity_poly.pdbx_seq_one_letter_code
_entity_poly.pdbx_strand_id
1 'polypeptide(L)'
;MANEIEELKKVVASLQKEVSRLSDQEEVRKLQYKYGYYLDKCLYKEVAELYSDHPDTCVEFLGGRYNGKEGVKRLYIGRFAKSFVAGRNGPVHGFLLDHPQIQGIVDVNPEGTRAKGRFRSMMSAGTHESVKDTHPRGLVQWWEGGIYENEYIKEDGVWKIFRLKYFPFWHAAFDKGWSYTKPNYVPFLSTTYPNDPQGPDELCEHPMLWPDTRVVPFHYEHPVTGNPVADDDLRAPHYGQDPSTGAPPLVLSKPKSEA
;
A
#
# COMPACT_ATOMS: atom_id res chain seq x y z
N MET A 1 -19.18 49.08 -1.31
CA MET A 1 -18.90 48.65 -2.69
C MET A 1 -17.44 48.24 -2.91
N ALA A 2 -16.43 49.14 -2.91
CA ALA A 2 -15.04 48.70 -3.18
C ALA A 2 -14.46 47.71 -2.14
N ASN A 3 -14.68 47.98 -0.85
CA ASN A 3 -14.25 47.08 0.24
C ASN A 3 -14.96 45.72 0.19
N GLU A 4 -16.25 45.73 -0.08
CA GLU A 4 -17.09 44.52 -0.21
C GLU A 4 -16.65 43.65 -1.39
N ILE A 5 -16.29 44.24 -2.54
CA ILE A 5 -15.72 43.49 -3.68
C ILE A 5 -14.37 42.86 -3.31
N GLU A 6 -13.53 43.55 -2.53
CA GLU A 6 -12.24 43.01 -2.10
C GLU A 6 -12.41 41.85 -1.10
N GLU A 7 -13.32 41.98 -0.14
CA GLU A 7 -13.68 40.92 0.80
C GLU A 7 -14.23 39.69 0.06
N LEU A 8 -15.15 39.90 -0.90
CA LEU A 8 -15.67 38.82 -1.73
C LEU A 8 -14.58 38.10 -2.53
N LYS A 9 -13.60 38.83 -3.09
CA LYS A 9 -12.45 38.21 -3.78
C LYS A 9 -11.62 37.33 -2.86
N LYS A 10 -11.40 37.75 -1.60
CA LYS A 10 -10.68 36.95 -0.59
C LYS A 10 -11.45 35.67 -0.25
N VAL A 11 -12.77 35.79 -0.05
CA VAL A 11 -13.64 34.63 0.21
C VAL A 11 -13.62 33.66 -0.98
N VAL A 12 -13.77 34.15 -2.21
CA VAL A 12 -13.72 33.31 -3.42
C VAL A 12 -12.38 32.59 -3.55
N ALA A 13 -11.26 33.28 -3.35
CA ALA A 13 -9.94 32.66 -3.40
C ALA A 13 -9.77 31.56 -2.33
N SER A 14 -10.25 31.82 -1.11
CA SER A 14 -10.22 30.82 -0.02
C SER A 14 -11.08 29.60 -0.35
N LEU A 15 -12.30 29.81 -0.85
CA LEU A 15 -13.19 28.72 -1.22
C LEU A 15 -12.65 27.91 -2.40
N GLN A 16 -12.05 28.56 -3.40
CA GLN A 16 -11.39 27.88 -4.51
C GLN A 16 -10.24 26.99 -4.02
N LYS A 17 -9.44 27.47 -3.06
CA LYS A 17 -8.38 26.65 -2.46
C LYS A 17 -8.94 25.42 -1.74
N GLU A 18 -10.01 25.59 -0.96
CA GLU A 18 -10.65 24.48 -0.25
C GLU A 18 -11.30 23.48 -1.21
N VAL A 19 -11.98 23.94 -2.26
CA VAL A 19 -12.57 23.08 -3.29
C VAL A 19 -11.48 22.28 -4.00
N SER A 20 -10.37 22.91 -4.39
CA SER A 20 -9.23 22.21 -5.00
C SER A 20 -8.67 21.14 -4.07
N ARG A 21 -8.46 21.47 -2.78
CA ARG A 21 -7.94 20.51 -1.79
C ARG A 21 -8.87 19.31 -1.59
N LEU A 22 -10.19 19.54 -1.48
CA LEU A 22 -11.18 18.46 -1.36
C LEU A 22 -11.27 17.61 -2.64
N SER A 23 -11.19 18.25 -3.81
CA SER A 23 -11.14 17.55 -5.09
C SER A 23 -9.90 16.67 -5.17
N ASP A 24 -8.73 17.19 -4.79
CA ASP A 24 -7.47 16.45 -4.76
C ASP A 24 -7.53 15.24 -3.81
N GLN A 25 -8.11 15.40 -2.61
CA GLN A 25 -8.31 14.29 -1.67
C GLN A 25 -9.14 13.16 -2.30
N GLU A 26 -10.20 13.51 -3.04
CA GLU A 26 -11.05 12.53 -3.72
C GLU A 26 -10.38 11.92 -4.96
N GLU A 27 -9.59 12.69 -5.71
CA GLU A 27 -8.82 12.18 -6.85
C GLU A 27 -7.77 11.15 -6.39
N VAL A 28 -7.07 11.42 -5.30
CA VAL A 28 -6.11 10.48 -4.70
C VAL A 28 -6.82 9.22 -4.17
N ARG A 29 -7.98 9.37 -3.52
CA ARG A 29 -8.80 8.21 -3.08
C ARG A 29 -9.23 7.35 -4.26
N LYS A 30 -9.73 7.97 -5.34
CA LYS A 30 -10.10 7.29 -6.59
C LYS A 30 -8.90 6.64 -7.25
N LEU A 31 -7.73 7.28 -7.26
CA LEU A 31 -6.50 6.72 -7.79
C LEU A 31 -6.14 5.41 -7.08
N GLN A 32 -6.20 5.39 -5.75
CA GLN A 32 -5.95 4.18 -4.97
C GLN A 32 -6.98 3.07 -5.29
N TYR A 33 -8.26 3.41 -5.45
CA TYR A 33 -9.26 2.43 -5.85
C TYR A 33 -9.06 1.90 -7.28
N LYS A 34 -8.68 2.75 -8.23
CA LYS A 34 -8.29 2.31 -9.59
C LYS A 34 -7.13 1.34 -9.54
N TYR A 35 -6.12 1.62 -8.69
CA TYR A 35 -5.02 0.68 -8.44
C TYR A 35 -5.54 -0.69 -7.98
N GLY A 36 -6.46 -0.72 -7.01
CA GLY A 36 -7.10 -1.97 -6.55
C GLY A 36 -7.81 -2.73 -7.68
N TYR A 37 -8.69 -2.05 -8.43
CA TYR A 37 -9.42 -2.67 -9.54
C TYR A 37 -8.51 -3.27 -10.62
N TYR A 38 -7.41 -2.60 -10.96
CA TYR A 38 -6.44 -3.15 -11.91
C TYR A 38 -5.67 -4.34 -11.31
N LEU A 39 -5.26 -4.24 -10.04
CA LEU A 39 -4.53 -5.30 -9.35
C LEU A 39 -5.34 -6.60 -9.27
N ASP A 40 -6.63 -6.51 -8.94
CA ASP A 40 -7.57 -7.64 -8.83
C ASP A 40 -7.76 -8.41 -10.13
N LYS A 41 -7.57 -7.71 -11.26
CA LYS A 41 -7.69 -8.31 -12.59
C LYS A 41 -6.35 -8.63 -13.21
N CYS A 42 -5.26 -8.63 -12.43
CA CYS A 42 -3.91 -8.89 -12.91
C CYS A 42 -3.51 -7.97 -14.09
N LEU A 43 -4.05 -6.75 -14.13
CA LEU A 43 -3.76 -5.70 -15.11
C LEU A 43 -2.49 -4.94 -14.66
N TYR A 44 -1.39 -5.68 -14.58
CA TYR A 44 -0.13 -5.22 -13.98
C TYR A 44 0.58 -4.14 -14.78
N LYS A 45 0.35 -4.05 -16.09
CA LYS A 45 0.84 -2.93 -16.91
C LYS A 45 0.13 -1.63 -16.50
N GLU A 46 -1.18 -1.68 -16.35
CA GLU A 46 -2.01 -0.56 -15.92
C GLU A 46 -1.65 -0.13 -14.49
N VAL A 47 -1.41 -1.09 -13.59
CA VAL A 47 -0.89 -0.80 -12.23
C VAL A 47 0.45 -0.06 -12.30
N ALA A 48 1.42 -0.54 -13.08
CA ALA A 48 2.73 0.08 -13.17
C ALA A 48 2.64 1.52 -13.71
N GLU A 49 1.72 1.80 -14.64
CA GLU A 49 1.54 3.14 -15.20
C GLU A 49 0.89 4.15 -14.25
N LEU A 50 0.26 3.72 -13.15
CA LEU A 50 -0.24 4.64 -12.12
C LEU A 50 0.88 5.30 -11.29
N TYR A 51 2.09 4.74 -11.33
CA TYR A 51 3.23 5.27 -10.59
C TYR A 51 3.87 6.47 -11.31
N SER A 52 4.38 7.41 -10.52
CA SER A 52 5.22 8.51 -10.99
C SER A 52 6.54 7.98 -11.59
N ASP A 53 7.15 8.77 -12.45
CA ASP A 53 8.50 8.53 -12.98
C ASP A 53 9.59 9.22 -12.13
N HIS A 54 9.20 9.85 -11.02
CA HIS A 54 10.11 10.49 -10.08
C HIS A 54 11.16 9.49 -9.55
N PRO A 55 12.44 9.86 -9.41
CA PRO A 55 13.51 8.95 -8.99
C PRO A 55 13.26 8.21 -7.67
N ASP A 56 12.62 8.90 -6.71
CA ASP A 56 12.28 8.32 -5.40
C ASP A 56 10.99 7.49 -5.38
N THR A 57 10.38 7.24 -6.54
CA THR A 57 9.21 6.37 -6.64
C THR A 57 9.57 4.99 -6.10
N CYS A 58 8.69 4.37 -5.32
CA CYS A 58 8.93 3.00 -4.86
C CYS A 58 7.65 2.24 -4.55
N VAL A 59 7.79 0.92 -4.50
CA VAL A 59 6.79 0.02 -3.90
C VAL A 59 7.46 -0.89 -2.87
N GLU A 60 6.88 -0.96 -1.69
CA GLU A 60 7.31 -1.82 -0.60
C GLU A 60 6.29 -2.93 -0.38
N PHE A 61 6.78 -4.17 -0.45
CA PHE A 61 5.95 -5.36 -0.38
C PHE A 61 6.75 -6.53 0.22
N LEU A 62 6.19 -7.18 1.23
CA LEU A 62 6.78 -8.36 1.90
C LEU A 62 8.27 -8.20 2.24
N GLY A 63 8.62 -7.09 2.90
CA GLY A 63 9.98 -6.83 3.38
C GLY A 63 10.98 -6.48 2.27
N GLY A 64 10.52 -6.24 1.05
CA GLY A 64 11.35 -5.74 -0.06
C GLY A 64 10.89 -4.38 -0.56
N ARG A 65 11.86 -3.53 -0.90
CA ARG A 65 11.65 -2.23 -1.53
C ARG A 65 12.13 -2.27 -2.98
N TYR A 66 11.24 -1.90 -3.89
CA TYR A 66 11.51 -1.79 -5.32
C TYR A 66 11.55 -0.31 -5.70
N ASN A 67 12.72 0.16 -6.12
CA ASN A 67 13.02 1.56 -6.40
C ASN A 67 12.79 1.91 -7.87
N GLY A 68 12.26 3.10 -8.10
CA GLY A 68 11.91 3.65 -9.40
C GLY A 68 10.81 2.89 -10.13
N LYS A 69 10.42 3.43 -11.29
CA LYS A 69 9.44 2.80 -12.19
C LYS A 69 9.88 1.40 -12.64
N GLU A 70 11.19 1.19 -12.83
CA GLU A 70 11.72 -0.13 -13.23
C GLU A 70 11.63 -1.16 -12.10
N GLY A 71 11.84 -0.78 -10.85
CA GLY A 71 11.56 -1.63 -9.70
C GLY A 71 10.08 -2.01 -9.62
N VAL A 72 9.18 -1.03 -9.80
CA VAL A 72 7.73 -1.24 -9.85
C VAL A 72 7.37 -2.27 -10.94
N LYS A 73 7.89 -2.11 -12.16
CA LYS A 73 7.67 -3.07 -13.25
C LYS A 73 8.24 -4.46 -12.91
N ARG A 74 9.40 -4.53 -12.26
CA ARG A 74 10.01 -5.81 -11.85
C ARG A 74 9.11 -6.55 -10.85
N LEU A 75 8.47 -5.85 -9.92
CA LEU A 75 7.47 -6.46 -9.03
C LEU A 75 6.21 -6.89 -9.79
N TYR A 76 5.50 -5.96 -10.42
CA TYR A 76 4.17 -6.26 -10.96
C TYR A 76 4.21 -7.09 -12.25
N ILE A 77 5.05 -6.72 -13.21
CA ILE A 77 5.14 -7.40 -14.51
C ILE A 77 6.14 -8.56 -14.45
N GLY A 78 7.28 -8.34 -13.78
CA GLY A 78 8.33 -9.35 -13.67
C GLY A 78 7.92 -10.53 -12.78
N ARG A 79 7.36 -10.25 -11.59
CA ARG A 79 7.05 -11.26 -10.58
C ARG A 79 5.57 -11.65 -10.58
N PHE A 80 4.67 -10.71 -10.31
CA PHE A 80 3.25 -11.03 -10.10
C PHE A 80 2.59 -11.61 -11.36
N ALA A 81 2.80 -10.99 -12.54
CA ALA A 81 2.25 -11.52 -13.79
C ALA A 81 2.67 -12.97 -14.03
N LYS A 82 3.94 -13.31 -13.81
CA LYS A 82 4.45 -14.68 -13.97
C LYS A 82 3.87 -15.64 -12.93
N SER A 83 3.78 -15.21 -11.67
CA SER A 83 3.34 -16.07 -10.55
C SER A 83 1.84 -16.31 -10.47
N PHE A 84 1.01 -15.40 -10.99
CA PHE A 84 -0.45 -15.49 -10.87
C PHE A 84 -1.15 -15.82 -12.18
N VAL A 85 -0.61 -15.39 -13.33
CA VAL A 85 -1.29 -15.50 -14.62
C VAL A 85 -0.33 -15.86 -15.77
N ALA A 86 0.77 -16.54 -15.46
CA ALA A 86 1.76 -17.03 -16.42
C ALA A 86 2.27 -15.96 -17.42
N GLY A 87 2.45 -14.73 -16.95
CA GLY A 87 2.98 -13.60 -17.72
C GLY A 87 1.94 -12.82 -18.52
N ARG A 88 0.66 -13.20 -18.44
CA ARG A 88 -0.46 -12.45 -19.05
C ARG A 88 -0.67 -11.11 -18.33
N ASN A 89 -1.18 -10.13 -19.07
CA ASN A 89 -1.78 -8.93 -18.49
C ASN A 89 -3.30 -9.07 -18.56
N GLY A 90 -3.93 -9.30 -17.41
CA GLY A 90 -5.36 -9.62 -17.31
C GLY A 90 -5.63 -10.96 -16.61
N PRO A 91 -6.91 -11.23 -16.30
CA PRO A 91 -7.29 -12.39 -15.51
C PRO A 91 -7.19 -13.68 -16.31
N VAL A 92 -7.20 -14.81 -15.58
CA VAL A 92 -7.32 -16.17 -16.12
C VAL A 92 -8.56 -16.85 -15.54
N HIS A 93 -9.16 -17.77 -16.29
CA HIS A 93 -10.33 -18.50 -15.84
C HIS A 93 -10.04 -19.30 -14.56
N GLY A 94 -10.95 -19.24 -13.59
CA GLY A 94 -10.87 -20.03 -12.36
C GLY A 94 -9.85 -19.55 -11.32
N PHE A 95 -9.20 -18.40 -11.50
CA PHE A 95 -8.36 -17.77 -10.48
C PHE A 95 -9.07 -16.54 -9.91
N LEU A 96 -9.31 -16.53 -8.60
CA LEU A 96 -9.88 -15.41 -7.86
C LEU A 96 -8.76 -14.60 -7.23
N LEU A 97 -8.84 -13.29 -7.41
CA LEU A 97 -8.02 -12.31 -6.75
C LEU A 97 -8.89 -11.06 -6.55
N ASP A 98 -9.17 -10.72 -5.30
CA ASP A 98 -10.04 -9.60 -4.93
C ASP A 98 -9.44 -8.91 -3.71
N HIS A 99 -9.13 -7.62 -3.82
CA HIS A 99 -8.48 -6.82 -2.77
C HIS A 99 -9.24 -5.50 -2.50
N PRO A 100 -10.45 -5.55 -1.93
CA PRO A 100 -11.13 -4.35 -1.45
C PRO A 100 -10.26 -3.47 -0.55
N GLN A 101 -10.09 -2.21 -0.96
CA GLN A 101 -9.39 -1.17 -0.20
C GLN A 101 -10.40 -0.23 0.44
N ILE A 102 -10.51 -0.29 1.76
CA ILE A 102 -11.55 0.35 2.56
C ILE A 102 -10.94 1.23 3.67
N GLN A 103 -11.78 1.97 4.40
CA GLN A 103 -11.34 2.86 5.50
C GLN A 103 -10.26 3.89 5.07
N GLY A 104 -10.46 4.51 3.90
CA GLY A 104 -9.49 5.41 3.30
C GLY A 104 -9.41 6.79 3.98
N ILE A 105 -8.24 7.15 4.51
CA ILE A 105 -7.91 8.50 4.99
C ILE A 105 -6.89 9.09 4.01
N VAL A 106 -7.14 10.32 3.54
CA VAL A 106 -6.29 10.99 2.56
C VAL A 106 -6.08 12.44 2.98
N ASP A 107 -4.82 12.85 3.11
CA ASP A 107 -4.42 14.20 3.44
C ASP A 107 -3.55 14.79 2.32
N VAL A 108 -3.97 15.94 1.81
CA VAL A 108 -3.26 16.70 0.76
C VAL A 108 -2.52 17.85 1.42
N ASN A 109 -1.27 18.10 1.01
CA ASN A 109 -0.49 19.19 1.55
C ASN A 109 -1.07 20.57 1.17
N PRO A 110 -0.71 21.65 1.89
CA PRO A 110 -1.26 22.99 1.62
C PRO A 110 -1.04 23.50 0.20
N GLU A 111 -0.01 23.00 -0.49
CA GLU A 111 0.35 23.36 -1.87
C GLU A 111 -0.43 22.57 -2.94
N GLY A 112 -1.12 21.48 -2.59
CA GLY A 112 -1.88 20.66 -3.55
C GLY A 112 -0.99 19.84 -4.51
N THR A 113 0.23 19.50 -4.08
CA THR A 113 1.25 18.83 -4.91
C THR A 113 1.62 17.44 -4.39
N ARG A 114 1.36 17.16 -3.11
CA ARG A 114 1.66 15.91 -2.43
C ARG A 114 0.49 15.48 -1.58
N ALA A 115 0.30 14.18 -1.45
CA ALA A 115 -0.69 13.64 -0.54
C ALA A 115 -0.15 12.41 0.16
N LYS A 116 -0.73 12.08 1.31
CA LYS A 116 -0.55 10.83 2.02
C LYS A 116 -1.89 10.13 2.12
N GLY A 117 -1.88 8.80 2.15
CA GLY A 117 -3.12 8.06 2.24
C GLY A 117 -2.97 6.71 2.94
N ARG A 118 -3.89 6.45 3.86
CA ARG A 118 -4.01 5.20 4.61
C ARG A 118 -5.23 4.43 4.13
N PHE A 119 -5.06 3.14 3.84
CA PHE A 119 -6.16 2.27 3.41
C PHE A 119 -6.01 0.88 4.01
N ARG A 120 -7.12 0.28 4.45
CA ARG A 120 -7.16 -1.12 4.88
C ARG A 120 -7.49 -2.01 3.69
N SER A 121 -6.69 -3.04 3.48
CA SER A 121 -6.94 -4.08 2.49
C SER A 121 -7.48 -5.33 3.18
N MET A 122 -8.51 -5.93 2.58
CA MET A 122 -8.91 -7.30 2.86
C MET A 122 -8.93 -8.02 1.52
N MET A 123 -8.17 -9.10 1.39
CA MET A 123 -7.99 -9.83 0.16
C MET A 123 -8.48 -11.25 0.29
N SER A 124 -9.20 -11.69 -0.74
CA SER A 124 -9.58 -13.09 -0.97
C SER A 124 -8.93 -13.57 -2.25
N ALA A 125 -8.26 -14.71 -2.19
CA ALA A 125 -7.63 -15.29 -3.36
C ALA A 125 -7.69 -16.81 -3.34
N GLY A 126 -7.67 -17.41 -4.53
CA GLY A 126 -7.77 -18.85 -4.65
C GLY A 126 -8.07 -19.33 -6.06
N THR A 127 -8.26 -20.64 -6.17
CA THR A 127 -8.63 -21.31 -7.41
C THR A 127 -10.00 -21.97 -7.28
N HIS A 128 -10.74 -21.99 -8.39
CA HIS A 128 -11.98 -22.72 -8.52
C HIS A 128 -11.70 -24.21 -8.80
N GLU A 129 -12.62 -25.11 -8.42
CA GLU A 129 -12.45 -26.56 -8.62
C GLU A 129 -12.22 -26.93 -10.09
N SER A 130 -12.86 -26.21 -11.02
CA SER A 130 -12.75 -26.45 -12.47
C SER A 130 -11.34 -26.36 -13.04
N VAL A 131 -10.39 -25.77 -12.30
CA VAL A 131 -8.99 -25.63 -12.73
C VAL A 131 -8.00 -26.33 -11.81
N LYS A 132 -8.47 -27.17 -10.86
CA LYS A 132 -7.59 -27.82 -9.87
C LYS A 132 -6.49 -28.69 -10.49
N ASP A 133 -6.77 -29.32 -11.62
CA ASP A 133 -5.85 -30.25 -12.29
C ASP A 133 -4.98 -29.56 -13.36
N THR A 134 -5.29 -28.30 -13.72
CA THR A 134 -4.60 -27.55 -14.80
C THR A 134 -3.86 -26.32 -14.30
N HIS A 135 -4.29 -25.73 -13.19
CA HIS A 135 -3.63 -24.59 -12.59
C HIS A 135 -2.47 -25.04 -11.69
N PRO A 136 -1.26 -24.44 -11.79
CA PRO A 136 -0.08 -24.90 -11.04
C PRO A 136 -0.21 -24.80 -9.52
N ARG A 137 -1.20 -24.05 -9.02
CA ARG A 137 -1.50 -23.93 -7.57
C ARG A 137 -2.47 -24.99 -7.05
N GLY A 138 -3.02 -25.85 -7.92
CA GLY A 138 -4.04 -26.81 -7.53
C GLY A 138 -5.31 -26.13 -7.01
N LEU A 139 -6.00 -26.79 -6.08
CA LEU A 139 -7.13 -26.23 -5.32
C LEU A 139 -6.62 -25.55 -4.06
N VAL A 140 -6.73 -24.21 -3.97
CA VAL A 140 -6.23 -23.42 -2.84
C VAL A 140 -7.11 -22.20 -2.61
N GLN A 141 -7.30 -21.80 -1.34
CA GLN A 141 -8.03 -20.59 -0.95
C GLN A 141 -7.37 -19.95 0.26
N TRP A 142 -7.18 -18.64 0.23
CA TRP A 142 -6.58 -17.90 1.32
C TRP A 142 -7.13 -16.48 1.43
N TRP A 143 -7.00 -15.95 2.65
CA TRP A 143 -7.27 -14.57 2.97
C TRP A 143 -5.97 -13.86 3.30
N GLU A 144 -5.97 -12.57 3.06
CA GLU A 144 -4.92 -11.66 3.48
C GLU A 144 -5.56 -10.38 4.00
N GLY A 145 -4.95 -9.76 5.00
CA GLY A 145 -5.30 -8.41 5.39
C GLY A 145 -4.05 -7.59 5.65
N GLY A 146 -4.13 -6.30 5.35
CA GLY A 146 -2.98 -5.40 5.47
C GLY A 146 -3.39 -3.94 5.44
N ILE A 147 -2.39 -3.07 5.61
CA ILE A 147 -2.55 -1.62 5.59
C ILE A 147 -1.62 -1.04 4.52
N TYR A 148 -2.16 -0.16 3.70
CA TYR A 148 -1.40 0.77 2.88
C TYR A 148 -1.15 2.05 3.66
N GLU A 149 0.08 2.54 3.66
CA GLU A 149 0.46 3.87 4.18
C GLU A 149 1.27 4.60 3.09
N ASN A 150 0.54 5.11 2.10
CA ASN A 150 1.09 5.54 0.82
C ASN A 150 1.37 7.05 0.77
N GLU A 151 2.25 7.44 -0.16
CA GLU A 151 2.47 8.80 -0.59
C GLU A 151 2.15 8.95 -2.09
N TYR A 152 1.65 10.12 -2.46
CA TYR A 152 1.24 10.47 -3.82
C TYR A 152 1.86 11.82 -4.23
N ILE A 153 2.00 12.01 -5.53
CA ILE A 153 2.54 13.23 -6.13
C ILE A 153 1.64 13.68 -7.28
N LYS A 154 1.44 14.99 -7.42
CA LYS A 154 0.73 15.60 -8.54
C LYS A 154 1.74 16.14 -9.54
N GLU A 155 1.73 15.60 -10.75
CA GLU A 155 2.62 15.97 -11.84
C GLU A 155 1.78 16.39 -13.04
N ASP A 156 2.03 17.58 -13.59
CA ASP A 156 1.29 18.13 -14.73
C ASP A 156 -0.24 18.08 -14.54
N GLY A 157 -0.68 18.32 -13.30
CA GLY A 157 -2.10 18.31 -12.92
C GLY A 157 -2.69 16.93 -12.65
N VAL A 158 -1.92 15.84 -12.77
CA VAL A 158 -2.39 14.46 -12.59
C VAL A 158 -1.77 13.84 -11.33
N TRP A 159 -2.62 13.31 -10.44
CA TRP A 159 -2.18 12.53 -9.29
C TRP A 159 -1.65 11.17 -9.72
N LYS A 160 -0.49 10.79 -9.16
CA LYS A 160 0.19 9.52 -9.38
C LYS A 160 0.63 8.90 -8.05
N ILE A 161 0.77 7.58 -8.03
CA ILE A 161 1.34 6.86 -6.88
C ILE A 161 2.82 7.19 -6.83
N PHE A 162 3.30 7.65 -5.68
CA PHE A 162 4.71 8.00 -5.50
C PHE A 162 5.44 6.92 -4.70
N ARG A 163 5.02 6.70 -3.45
CA ARG A 163 5.59 5.67 -2.59
C ARG A 163 4.47 4.83 -2.03
N LEU A 164 4.32 3.63 -2.59
CA LEU A 164 3.34 2.68 -2.07
C LEU A 164 4.02 1.82 -1.00
N LYS A 165 3.47 1.82 0.21
CA LYS A 165 3.99 1.01 1.32
C LYS A 165 2.88 0.11 1.82
N TYR A 166 2.94 -1.16 1.43
CA TYR A 166 1.96 -2.14 1.86
C TYR A 166 2.53 -3.03 2.95
N PHE A 167 1.87 -2.99 4.11
CA PHE A 167 2.16 -3.80 5.27
C PHE A 167 1.15 -4.95 5.32
N PRO A 168 1.46 -6.13 4.74
CA PRO A 168 0.65 -7.31 4.97
C PRO A 168 0.69 -7.62 6.47
N PHE A 169 -0.47 -7.67 7.09
CA PHE A 169 -0.60 -7.88 8.53
C PHE A 169 -0.81 -9.36 8.83
N TRP A 170 -1.60 -10.05 8.03
CA TRP A 170 -1.87 -11.47 8.22
C TRP A 170 -2.24 -12.16 6.91
N HIS A 171 -1.95 -13.46 6.86
CA HIS A 171 -2.47 -14.40 5.88
C HIS A 171 -3.20 -15.50 6.63
N ALA A 172 -4.18 -16.15 6.01
CA ALA A 172 -4.74 -17.39 6.53
C ALA A 172 -5.26 -18.27 5.42
N ALA A 173 -5.17 -19.59 5.61
CA ALA A 173 -5.98 -20.51 4.85
C ALA A 173 -7.46 -20.25 5.17
N PHE A 174 -8.31 -20.18 4.15
CA PHE A 174 -9.73 -19.87 4.34
C PHE A 174 -10.42 -20.90 5.24
N ASP A 175 -10.12 -22.18 5.06
CA ASP A 175 -10.77 -23.29 5.77
C ASP A 175 -10.29 -23.47 7.22
N LYS A 176 -9.10 -22.94 7.57
CA LYS A 176 -8.53 -23.04 8.92
C LYS A 176 -8.68 -21.75 9.73
N GLY A 177 -8.63 -20.59 9.09
CA GLY A 177 -8.60 -19.29 9.76
C GLY A 177 -7.21 -18.92 10.32
N TRP A 178 -7.07 -17.67 10.76
CA TRP A 178 -5.78 -17.06 11.15
C TRP A 178 -5.10 -17.70 12.37
N SER A 179 -5.87 -18.34 13.26
CA SER A 179 -5.33 -19.01 14.45
C SER A 179 -4.36 -20.15 14.12
N TYR A 180 -4.47 -20.72 12.92
CA TYR A 180 -3.62 -21.83 12.46
C TYR A 180 -2.60 -21.40 11.40
N THR A 181 -2.47 -20.10 11.17
CA THR A 181 -1.44 -19.55 10.28
C THR A 181 -0.07 -19.76 10.91
N LYS A 182 0.80 -20.50 10.21
CA LYS A 182 2.22 -20.58 10.60
C LYS A 182 2.86 -19.19 10.57
N PRO A 183 3.79 -18.87 11.48
CA PRO A 183 4.57 -17.64 11.38
C PRO A 183 5.24 -17.52 9.99
N ASN A 184 5.26 -16.30 9.44
CA ASN A 184 5.84 -16.02 8.12
C ASN A 184 5.22 -16.87 6.98
N TYR A 185 3.88 -16.96 6.95
CA TYR A 185 3.12 -17.83 6.03
C TYR A 185 3.56 -17.66 4.57
N VAL A 186 3.59 -16.42 4.09
CA VAL A 186 4.31 -16.03 2.88
C VAL A 186 5.68 -15.48 3.31
N PRO A 187 6.78 -16.17 2.99
CA PRO A 187 8.11 -15.73 3.41
C PRO A 187 8.45 -14.33 2.89
N PHE A 188 9.01 -13.50 3.77
CA PHE A 188 9.66 -12.25 3.36
C PHE A 188 10.75 -12.49 2.32
N LEU A 189 10.95 -11.48 1.47
CA LEU A 189 12.05 -11.44 0.53
C LEU A 189 13.40 -11.44 1.27
N SER A 190 14.35 -12.24 0.76
CA SER A 190 15.67 -12.43 1.39
C SER A 190 16.84 -12.16 0.46
N THR A 191 16.59 -11.94 -0.83
CA THR A 191 17.63 -11.80 -1.85
C THR A 191 17.29 -10.63 -2.76
N THR A 192 18.23 -9.71 -2.94
CA THR A 192 18.06 -8.51 -3.75
C THR A 192 18.42 -8.73 -5.21
N TYR A 193 17.96 -7.83 -6.06
CA TYR A 193 18.46 -7.66 -7.41
C TYR A 193 19.95 -7.22 -7.38
N PRO A 194 20.81 -7.74 -8.27
CA PRO A 194 20.52 -8.63 -9.41
C PRO A 194 20.60 -10.14 -9.10
N ASN A 195 20.93 -10.56 -7.87
CA ASN A 195 21.06 -11.98 -7.53
C ASN A 195 19.73 -12.73 -7.65
N ASP A 196 18.62 -12.08 -7.31
CA ASP A 196 17.29 -12.46 -7.77
C ASP A 196 16.85 -11.48 -8.89
N PRO A 197 16.70 -11.94 -10.15
CA PRO A 197 16.24 -11.09 -11.26
C PRO A 197 14.86 -10.46 -11.06
N GLN A 198 14.06 -10.95 -10.11
CA GLN A 198 12.74 -10.41 -9.72
C GLN A 198 12.74 -9.86 -8.28
N GLY A 199 13.92 -9.82 -7.64
CA GLY A 199 14.11 -9.37 -6.27
C GLY A 199 13.93 -7.85 -6.11
N PRO A 200 13.75 -7.39 -4.87
CA PRO A 200 13.73 -5.97 -4.56
C PRO A 200 15.13 -5.36 -4.73
N ASP A 201 15.22 -4.03 -4.77
CA ASP A 201 16.50 -3.33 -4.75
C ASP A 201 17.10 -3.35 -3.33
N GLU A 202 16.23 -3.28 -2.31
CA GLU A 202 16.60 -3.21 -0.90
C GLU A 202 15.69 -4.10 -0.05
N LEU A 203 16.20 -4.61 1.07
CA LEU A 203 15.39 -5.31 2.08
C LEU A 203 14.99 -4.32 3.16
N CYS A 204 13.71 -4.29 3.52
CA CYS A 204 13.19 -3.43 4.58
C CYS A 204 13.61 -3.96 5.96
N GLU A 205 13.87 -3.04 6.88
CA GLU A 205 14.19 -3.38 8.27
C GLU A 205 12.92 -3.81 9.03
N HIS A 206 13.06 -4.84 9.86
CA HIS A 206 12.02 -5.30 10.79
C HIS A 206 10.63 -5.55 10.17
N PRO A 207 10.51 -6.30 9.05
CA PRO A 207 9.22 -6.59 8.46
C PRO A 207 8.32 -7.32 9.46
N MET A 208 7.01 -7.06 9.37
CA MET A 208 6.03 -7.64 10.27
C MET A 208 5.05 -8.55 9.51
N LEU A 209 4.60 -9.61 10.18
CA LEU A 209 3.49 -10.45 9.76
C LEU A 209 2.95 -11.17 11.00
N TRP A 210 1.67 -11.52 10.99
CA TRP A 210 1.01 -12.32 12.01
C TRP A 210 1.87 -13.50 12.46
N PRO A 211 2.09 -13.70 13.78
CA PRO A 211 1.36 -13.10 14.91
C PRO A 211 1.86 -11.74 15.42
N ASP A 212 2.78 -11.06 14.72
CA ASP A 212 3.16 -9.68 15.07
C ASP A 212 1.98 -8.73 14.84
N THR A 213 1.68 -7.90 15.84
CA THR A 213 0.56 -6.95 15.83
C THR A 213 0.97 -5.49 16.02
N ARG A 214 2.27 -5.18 15.83
CA ARG A 214 2.77 -3.80 15.86
C ARG A 214 1.96 -2.88 14.95
N VAL A 215 1.86 -1.62 15.35
CA VAL A 215 1.00 -0.66 14.66
C VAL A 215 1.75 -0.08 13.46
N VAL A 216 1.11 -0.09 12.28
CA VAL A 216 1.60 0.67 11.12
C VAL A 216 1.53 2.15 11.48
N PRO A 217 2.64 2.93 11.38
CA PRO A 217 2.66 4.31 11.83
C PRO A 217 1.66 5.17 11.05
N PHE A 218 1.08 6.15 11.74
CA PHE A 218 0.11 7.08 11.16
C PHE A 218 0.83 8.26 10.52
N HIS A 219 0.43 8.65 9.31
CA HIS A 219 0.90 9.89 8.71
C HIS A 219 0.29 11.18 9.29
N TYR A 220 -0.68 11.04 10.19
CA TYR A 220 -1.45 12.10 10.82
C TYR A 220 -1.40 12.00 12.35
N GLU A 221 -1.65 13.13 12.99
CA GLU A 221 -1.74 13.23 14.46
C GLU A 221 -3.16 12.92 14.94
N HIS A 222 -3.31 12.69 16.25
CA HIS A 222 -4.61 12.52 16.85
C HIS A 222 -5.44 13.82 16.73
N PRO A 223 -6.62 13.81 16.08
CA PRO A 223 -7.29 15.03 15.61
C PRO A 223 -7.83 15.94 16.72
N VAL A 224 -7.93 15.45 17.95
CA VAL A 224 -8.40 16.25 19.11
C VAL A 224 -7.23 16.78 19.96
N THR A 225 -6.11 16.06 20.01
CA THR A 225 -4.98 16.42 20.89
C THR A 225 -3.83 17.06 20.13
N GLY A 226 -3.75 16.87 18.82
CA GLY A 226 -2.64 17.34 17.98
C GLY A 226 -1.32 16.62 18.27
N ASN A 227 -1.36 15.48 18.95
CA ASN A 227 -0.15 14.71 19.26
C ASN A 227 -0.09 13.43 18.42
N PRO A 228 1.11 13.00 18.00
CA PRO A 228 1.29 11.64 17.48
C PRO A 228 1.03 10.61 18.58
N VAL A 229 0.70 9.38 18.17
CA VAL A 229 0.67 8.24 19.10
C VAL A 229 2.09 7.98 19.60
N ALA A 230 2.25 7.70 20.90
CA ALA A 230 3.56 7.46 21.48
C ALA A 230 4.22 6.19 20.90
N ASP A 231 5.53 6.22 20.72
CA ASP A 231 6.29 5.10 20.12
C ASP A 231 6.08 3.77 20.84
N ASP A 232 5.96 3.79 22.17
CA ASP A 232 5.71 2.59 22.97
C ASP A 232 4.30 2.00 22.73
N ASP A 233 3.31 2.83 22.42
CA ASP A 233 1.94 2.40 22.09
C ASP A 233 1.84 1.80 20.67
N LEU A 234 2.88 1.98 19.84
CA LEU A 234 2.97 1.37 18.51
C LEU A 234 3.64 -0.02 18.54
N ARG A 235 4.16 -0.45 19.69
CA ARG A 235 4.79 -1.77 19.88
C ARG A 235 3.75 -2.85 20.18
N ALA A 236 4.18 -4.11 20.13
CA ALA A 236 3.33 -5.27 20.45
C ALA A 236 4.05 -6.23 21.42
N PRO A 237 4.12 -5.90 22.72
CA PRO A 237 4.66 -6.81 23.73
C PRO A 237 3.74 -8.01 23.98
N HIS A 238 4.24 -9.03 24.65
CA HIS A 238 3.39 -10.12 25.12
C HIS A 238 2.34 -9.61 26.13
N TYR A 239 1.20 -10.30 26.22
CA TYR A 239 0.09 -9.91 27.10
C TYR A 239 0.56 -9.70 28.55
N GLY A 240 0.33 -8.50 29.09
CA GLY A 240 0.73 -8.10 30.43
C GLY A 240 2.21 -7.75 30.62
N GLN A 241 3.01 -7.70 29.54
CA GLN A 241 4.42 -7.28 29.58
C GLN A 241 4.59 -5.80 29.22
N ASP A 242 5.71 -5.23 29.66
CA ASP A 242 6.10 -3.84 29.37
C ASP A 242 6.38 -3.64 27.87
N PRO A 243 6.02 -2.48 27.26
CA PRO A 243 6.27 -2.20 25.85
C PRO A 243 7.73 -2.37 25.40
N SER A 244 8.69 -2.09 26.29
CA SER A 244 10.13 -2.24 26.00
C SER A 244 10.55 -3.69 25.71
N THR A 245 9.74 -4.67 26.11
CA THR A 245 9.98 -6.11 25.84
C THR A 245 9.59 -6.52 24.42
N GLY A 246 8.75 -5.72 23.74
CA GLY A 246 8.37 -5.94 22.35
C GLY A 246 9.41 -5.43 21.37
N ALA A 247 9.30 -5.89 20.11
CA ALA A 247 10.07 -5.31 19.01
C ALA A 247 9.82 -3.79 18.91
N PRO A 248 10.81 -3.01 18.42
CA PRO A 248 10.65 -1.58 18.25
C PRO A 248 9.46 -1.26 17.33
N PRO A 249 8.87 -0.05 17.45
CA PRO A 249 7.81 0.39 16.54
C PRO A 249 8.30 0.33 15.10
N LEU A 250 7.37 0.12 14.18
CA LEU A 250 7.67 0.19 12.76
C LEU A 250 8.04 1.62 12.38
N VAL A 251 8.89 1.76 11.37
CA VAL A 251 9.27 3.06 10.82
C VAL A 251 8.86 3.08 9.36
N LEU A 252 8.15 4.13 8.94
CA LEU A 252 7.88 4.34 7.53
C LEU A 252 9.20 4.64 6.84
N SER A 253 9.50 3.86 5.80
CA SER A 253 10.68 4.07 4.99
C SER A 253 10.73 5.49 4.43
N LYS A 254 11.94 6.05 4.42
CA LYS A 254 12.25 7.32 3.78
C LYS A 254 12.99 7.04 2.46
N PRO A 255 12.80 7.86 1.42
CA PRO A 255 13.61 7.78 0.21
C PRO A 255 15.07 8.13 0.52
N LYS A 256 15.99 7.77 -0.38
CA LYS A 256 17.40 8.20 -0.27
C LYS A 256 17.58 9.71 -0.31
N SER A 257 16.69 10.43 -0.99
CA SER A 257 16.73 11.89 -1.04
C SER A 257 16.37 12.58 0.28
N GLU A 258 15.74 11.86 1.21
CA GLU A 258 15.28 12.36 2.53
C GLU A 258 15.92 11.57 3.70
N ALA A 259 16.87 10.66 3.41
CA ALA A 259 17.56 9.81 4.38
C ALA A 259 18.87 10.42 4.87
#